data_AF-A0A7C1CVG8-F1
#
_entry.id   AF-A0A7C1CVG8-F1
#
_cell.length_a   1.000
_cell.length_b   1.000
_cell.length_c   1.000
_cell.angle_alpha   90.00
_cell.angle_beta   90.00
_cell.angle_gamma   90.00
#
_symmetry.space_group_name_H-M   'P 1'
#
loop_
_entity.id
_entity.type
_entity.pdbx_description
1 polymer ?
#
loop_
_entity_poly.entity_id
_entity_poly.type
_entity_poly.pdbx_seq_one_letter_code
_entity_poly.pdbx_strand_id
1 'polypeptide(L)'
;MAKYHQETIAEVIKNLDSDSNKGLSGAKAEERIKQYGLNELTEKNKRSAWKILLAQLKSVMVIILIVASIITAFIGEVRDT
;
A
#
# COMPACT_ATOMS: atom_id res chain seq x y z
N MET A 1 -16.45 -13.27 10.43
CA MET A 1 -16.02 -12.36 11.51
C MET A 1 -17.09 -12.37 12.59
N ALA A 2 -16.71 -12.54 13.86
CA ALA A 2 -17.65 -12.48 14.98
C ALA A 2 -18.28 -11.08 15.06
N LYS A 3 -19.58 -11.01 15.36
CA LYS A 3 -20.33 -9.75 15.47
C LYS A 3 -20.34 -9.29 16.94
N TYR A 4 -19.17 -8.98 17.48
CA TYR A 4 -19.01 -8.59 18.89
C TYR A 4 -19.92 -7.42 19.31
N HIS A 5 -20.33 -6.56 18.37
CA HIS A 5 -21.26 -5.45 18.63
C HIS A 5 -22.70 -5.89 18.96
N GLN A 6 -23.04 -7.18 18.81
CA GLN A 6 -24.35 -7.75 19.11
C GLN A 6 -24.32 -8.65 20.36
N GLU A 7 -23.13 -8.88 20.93
CA GLU A 7 -22.91 -9.74 22.09
C GLU A 7 -22.87 -8.91 23.37
N THR A 8 -23.21 -9.54 24.49
CA THR A 8 -23.05 -8.91 25.81
C THR A 8 -21.56 -8.82 26.17
N ILE A 9 -21.22 -7.89 27.07
CA ILE A 9 -19.84 -7.70 27.53
C ILE A 9 -19.25 -9.01 28.09
N ALA A 10 -20.04 -9.77 28.85
CA ALA A 10 -19.60 -11.04 29.43
C ALA A 10 -19.29 -12.10 28.36
N GLU A 11 -20.09 -12.17 27.30
CA GLU A 11 -19.86 -13.07 26.17
C GLU A 11 -18.60 -12.68 25.41
N VAL A 12 -18.41 -11.38 25.13
CA VAL A 12 -17.22 -10.89 24.43
C VAL A 12 -15.95 -11.18 25.24
N ILE A 13 -15.95 -10.93 26.55
CA ILE A 13 -14.79 -11.18 27.42
C ILE A 13 -14.45 -12.68 27.47
N LYS A 14 -15.47 -13.54 27.52
CA LYS A 14 -15.30 -15.00 27.47
C LYS A 14 -14.78 -15.46 26.10
N ASN A 15 -15.34 -14.96 25.01
CA ASN A 15 -14.96 -15.29 23.64
C ASN A 15 -13.52 -14.82 23.33
N LEU A 16 -13.14 -13.67 23.87
CA LEU A 16 -11.78 -13.13 23.77
C LEU A 16 -10.84 -13.67 24.84
N ASP A 17 -11.25 -14.63 25.68
CA ASP A 17 -10.44 -15.29 26.71
C ASP A 17 -9.54 -14.30 27.50
N SER A 18 -10.15 -13.19 27.89
CA SER A 18 -9.53 -12.06 28.59
C SER A 18 -10.15 -11.88 29.97
N ASP A 19 -9.43 -11.25 30.89
CA ASP A 19 -9.98 -10.82 32.16
C ASP A 19 -10.59 -9.41 32.03
N SER A 20 -11.71 -9.15 32.72
CA SER A 20 -12.40 -7.86 32.66
C SER A 20 -11.65 -6.73 33.37
N ASN A 21 -10.85 -7.06 34.38
CA ASN A 21 -10.15 -6.08 35.23
C ASN A 21 -8.64 -6.04 34.94
N LYS A 22 -8.06 -7.19 34.60
CA LYS A 22 -6.61 -7.36 34.39
C LYS A 22 -6.23 -7.47 32.92
N GLY A 23 -7.19 -7.67 32.01
CA GLY A 23 -6.95 -7.83 30.59
C GLY A 23 -6.25 -9.17 30.24
N LEU A 24 -5.39 -9.12 29.22
CA LEU A 24 -4.60 -10.27 28.78
C LEU A 24 -3.28 -10.38 29.55
N SER A 25 -2.87 -11.61 29.83
CA SER A 25 -1.50 -11.88 30.28
C SER A 25 -0.48 -11.61 29.16
N GLY A 26 0.76 -11.27 29.53
CA GLY A 26 1.84 -11.05 28.56
C GLY A 26 2.08 -12.25 27.64
N ALA A 27 1.99 -13.48 28.16
CA ALA A 27 2.12 -14.70 27.36
C ALA A 27 1.02 -14.84 26.29
N LYS A 28 -0.25 -14.61 26.67
CA LYS A 28 -1.39 -14.61 25.71
C LYS A 28 -1.27 -13.50 24.69
N ALA A 29 -0.78 -12.32 25.09
CA ALA A 29 -0.56 -11.21 24.18
C ALA A 29 0.52 -11.56 23.14
N GLU A 30 1.62 -12.17 23.55
CA GLU A 30 2.70 -12.59 22.66
C GLU A 30 2.25 -13.70 21.69
N GLU A 31 1.46 -14.67 22.17
CA GLU A 31 0.85 -15.71 21.33
C GLU A 31 -0.06 -15.09 20.25
N ARG A 32 -0.88 -14.10 20.63
CA ARG A 32 -1.73 -13.37 19.67
C ARG A 32 -0.93 -12.58 18.65
N ILE A 33 0.16 -11.93 19.05
CA ILE A 33 1.03 -11.23 18.09
C ILE A 33 1.63 -12.22 17.09
N LYS A 34 2.02 -13.43 17.52
CA LYS A 34 2.52 -14.48 16.62
C LYS A 34 1.44 -14.99 15.66
N GLN A 35 0.19 -15.07 16.12
CA GLN A 35 -0.94 -15.58 15.31
C GLN A 35 -1.50 -14.54 14.33
N TYR A 36 -1.71 -13.31 14.79
CA TYR A 36 -2.41 -12.26 14.03
C TYR A 36 -1.48 -11.21 13.43
N GLY A 37 -0.21 -11.18 13.86
CA GLY A 37 0.72 -10.10 13.54
C GLY A 37 0.50 -8.86 14.40
N LEU A 38 1.32 -7.84 14.15
CA LEU A 38 1.18 -6.53 14.75
C LEU A 38 -0.07 -5.83 14.18
N ASN A 39 -0.78 -5.08 15.04
CA ASN A 39 -1.89 -4.24 14.61
C ASN A 39 -1.36 -2.96 13.94
N GLU A 40 -0.68 -3.13 12.81
CA GLU A 40 -0.12 -2.03 12.02
C GLU A 40 -0.60 -2.14 10.57
N LEU A 41 -0.90 -0.98 9.97
CA LEU A 41 -1.18 -0.93 8.55
C LEU A 41 0.15 -1.05 7.81
N THR A 42 0.31 -2.12 7.04
CA THR A 42 1.49 -2.28 6.20
C THR A 42 1.51 -1.14 5.18
N GLU A 43 2.52 -0.25 5.26
CA GLU A 43 2.73 0.74 4.21
C GLU A 43 2.97 -0.01 2.90
N LYS A 44 2.11 0.24 1.91
CA LYS A 44 2.38 -0.24 0.55
C LYS A 44 3.70 0.40 0.12
N ASN A 45 4.64 -0.44 -0.32
CA ASN A 45 5.93 -0.02 -0.85
C ASN A 45 5.80 1.28 -1.65
N LYS A 46 6.39 2.36 -1.14
CA LYS A 46 6.42 3.66 -1.82
C LYS A 46 6.97 3.41 -3.22
N ARG A 47 6.22 3.81 -4.25
CA ARG A 47 6.69 3.68 -5.63
C ARG A 47 8.00 4.46 -5.74
N SER A 48 9.08 3.79 -6.11
CA SER A 48 10.38 4.43 -6.31
C SER A 48 10.26 5.57 -7.32
N ALA A 49 10.91 6.71 -7.05
CA ALA A 49 10.88 7.89 -7.92
C ALA A 49 11.24 7.55 -9.38
N TRP A 50 12.21 6.64 -9.59
CA TRP A 50 12.59 6.14 -10.92
C TRP A 50 11.46 5.38 -11.62
N LYS A 51 10.69 4.57 -10.88
CA LYS A 51 9.53 3.86 -11.44
C LYS A 51 8.41 4.83 -11.81
N ILE A 52 8.24 5.91 -11.06
CA ILE A 52 7.26 6.96 -11.37
C ILE A 52 7.68 7.70 -12.65
N LEU A 53 8.95 8.10 -12.78
CA LEU A 53 9.48 8.75 -13.97
C LEU A 53 9.31 7.89 -15.23
N LEU A 54 9.68 6.60 -15.16
CA LEU A 54 9.52 5.65 -16.26
C LEU A 54 8.06 5.45 -16.66
N ALA A 55 7.12 5.52 -15.71
CA ALA A 55 5.70 5.43 -16.02
C ALA A 55 5.20 6.67 -16.78
N GLN A 56 5.71 7.87 -16.47
CA GLN A 56 5.35 9.10 -17.17
C GLN A 56 5.86 9.12 -18.63
N LEU A 57 7.08 8.62 -18.87
CA LEU A 57 7.64 8.49 -20.22
C LEU A 57 6.83 7.54 -21.12
N LYS A 58 6.14 6.56 -20.53
CA LYS A 58 5.27 5.62 -21.26
C LYS A 58 3.87 6.17 -21.55
N SER A 59 3.56 7.40 -21.15
CA SER A 59 2.26 7.99 -21.47
C SER A 59 2.15 8.31 -22.96
N VAL A 60 0.95 8.13 -23.52
CA VAL A 60 0.68 8.34 -24.96
C VAL A 60 1.07 9.76 -25.39
N MET A 61 0.77 10.77 -24.57
CA MET A 61 1.14 12.16 -24.84
C MET A 61 2.65 12.34 -24.97
N VAL A 62 3.44 11.77 -24.05
CA VAL A 62 4.91 11.90 -24.10
C VAL A 62 5.47 11.18 -25.32
N ILE A 63 4.94 10.02 -25.69
CA ILE A 63 5.36 9.31 -26.90
C ILE A 63 5.10 10.17 -28.15
N ILE A 64 3.93 10.82 -28.24
CA ILE A 64 3.61 11.73 -29.35
C ILE A 64 4.63 12.89 -29.41
N LEU A 65 4.98 13.47 -28.26
CA LEU A 65 5.97 14.55 -28.19
C LEU A 65 7.36 14.08 -28.62
N ILE A 66 7.77 12.88 -28.22
CA ILE A 66 9.05 12.28 -28.65
C ILE A 66 9.05 12.10 -30.16
N VAL A 67 7.99 11.54 -30.74
CA VAL A 67 7.89 11.35 -32.20
C VAL A 67 7.92 12.70 -32.93
N ALA A 68 7.15 13.70 -32.47
CA ALA A 68 7.14 15.04 -33.04
C ALA A 68 8.53 15.71 -32.95
N SER A 69 9.22 15.55 -31.82
CA SER A 69 10.58 16.04 -31.63
C SER A 69 11.56 15.38 -32.59
N ILE A 70 11.46 14.07 -32.81
CA ILE A 70 12.31 13.34 -33.76
C ILE A 70 12.07 13.84 -35.18
N ILE A 71 10.81 13.95 -35.60
CA ILE A 71 10.44 14.47 -36.93
C ILE A 71 10.99 15.90 -37.10
N THR A 72 10.84 16.75 -36.08
CA THR A 72 11.34 18.14 -36.09
C THR A 72 12.86 18.18 -36.17
N ALA A 73 13.56 17.33 -35.43
CA ALA A 73 15.02 17.25 -35.45
C ALA A 73 15.53 16.89 -36.85
N PHE A 74 14.94 15.86 -37.48
CA PHE A 74 15.29 15.48 -38.86
C PHE A 74 14.93 16.58 -39.87
N ILE A 75 13.78 17.24 -39.78
CA ILE A 75 13.43 18.35 -40.68
C ILE A 75 14.34 19.56 -40.46
N GLY A 76 14.72 19.85 -39.21
CA GLY A 76 15.63 20.94 -38.87
C GLY A 76 17.03 20.72 -39.44
N GLU A 77 17.53 19.49 -39.38
CA GLU A 77 18.82 19.10 -39.96
C GLU A 77 18.80 19.14 -41.50
N VAL A 78 17.66 18.86 -42.14
CA VAL A 78 17.48 18.92 -43.61
C VAL A 78 17.36 20.36 -44.16
N ARG A 79 17.05 21.36 -43.32
CA ARG A 79 16.92 22.77 -43.77
C ARG A 79 18.24 23.54 -43.82
N ASP A 80 19.31 23.00 -43.25
CA ASP A 80 20.64 23.64 -43.20
C ASP A 80 21.73 22.89 -44.02
N THR A 81 21.32 22.03 -44.96
CA THR A 81 22.18 21.44 -46.02
C THR A 81 21.58 21.69 -47.40
#